data_AF-A0A4R5CF88-F1
#
_entry.id   AF-A0A4R5CF88-F1
#
_cell.length_a   1.000
_cell.length_b   1.000
_cell.length_c   1.000
_cell.angle_alpha   90.00
_cell.angle_beta   90.00
_cell.angle_gamma   90.00
#
_symmetry.space_group_name_H-M   'P 1'
#
loop_
_entity.id
_entity.type
_entity.pdbx_description
1 polymer ?
#
loop_
_entity_poly.entity_id
_entity_poly.type
_entity_poly.pdbx_seq_one_letter_code
_entity_poly.pdbx_strand_id
1 'polypeptide(L)'
;MKEEFIIFQKFNTESLAIDFGCLLNENKIENLLENISINFDPILSNNEFGKEYCVKIKKIDFEKANVILSEKAKAEINEIQDDYYLFSFSDEELIDVIEKSDEWNKFDVELAHKLLKERGNEITDEQINEIKKQRIVELSKPEEGQNIYIIIGYICAILGGLLGVFIGWHLLTYKKTLPNGNRIYAYSENDRKQGNRILILGGIFIVIWILYRILK
;
A
#
# COMPACT_ATOMS: atom_id res chain seq x y z
N MET A 1 26.11 -0.61 -23.69
CA MET A 1 25.08 -0.95 -22.68
C MET A 1 23.78 -0.35 -23.18
N LYS A 2 22.71 -1.14 -23.31
CA LYS A 2 21.40 -0.60 -23.74
C LYS A 2 20.95 0.41 -22.68
N GLU A 3 20.68 1.64 -23.09
CA GLU A 3 20.16 2.68 -22.20
C GLU A 3 18.79 2.25 -21.69
N GLU A 4 18.74 1.88 -20.41
CA GLU A 4 17.52 1.36 -19.79
C GLU A 4 16.76 2.55 -19.18
N PHE A 5 15.62 2.86 -19.77
CA PHE A 5 14.68 3.86 -19.24
C PHE A 5 13.92 3.25 -18.06
N ILE A 6 14.00 3.90 -16.91
CA ILE A 6 13.35 3.49 -15.67
C ILE A 6 12.25 4.47 -15.31
N ILE A 7 11.19 3.96 -14.67
CA ILE A 7 10.11 4.80 -14.15
C ILE A 7 10.68 5.67 -13.03
N PHE A 8 10.58 6.98 -13.20
CA PHE A 8 11.04 7.95 -12.21
C PHE A 8 9.90 8.37 -11.29
N GLN A 9 8.76 8.76 -11.87
CA GLN A 9 7.60 9.22 -11.11
C GLN A 9 6.30 8.90 -11.84
N LYS A 10 5.23 8.71 -11.06
CA LYS A 10 3.87 8.46 -11.54
C LYS A 10 2.97 9.65 -11.18
N PHE A 11 1.98 9.91 -12.03
CA PHE A 11 1.03 11.00 -11.94
C PHE A 11 -0.37 10.49 -12.26
N ASN A 12 -1.38 11.05 -11.60
CA ASN A 12 -2.78 10.69 -11.83
C ASN A 12 -3.42 11.51 -12.98
N THR A 13 -2.70 12.52 -13.46
CA THR A 13 -3.17 13.47 -14.50
C THR A 13 -2.10 13.64 -15.58
N GLU A 14 -2.55 13.68 -16.83
CA GLU A 14 -1.68 13.83 -18.01
C GLU A 14 -0.92 15.16 -18.00
N SER A 15 -1.60 16.26 -17.62
CA SER A 15 -0.99 17.59 -17.57
C SER A 15 0.22 17.64 -16.64
N LEU A 16 0.10 17.08 -15.44
CA LEU A 16 1.20 17.03 -14.47
C LEU A 16 2.39 16.23 -14.99
N ALA A 17 2.13 15.12 -15.67
CA ALA A 17 3.19 14.32 -16.29
C ALA A 17 3.88 15.07 -17.45
N ILE A 18 3.12 15.82 -18.25
CA ILE A 18 3.65 16.63 -19.37
C ILE A 18 4.50 17.77 -18.83
N ASP A 19 4.00 18.53 -17.86
CA ASP A 19 4.71 19.67 -17.26
C ASP A 19 6.04 19.21 -16.65
N PHE A 20 6.02 18.07 -15.97
CA PHE A 20 7.21 17.44 -15.41
C PHE A 20 8.18 16.92 -16.48
N GLY A 21 7.68 16.38 -17.59
CA GLY A 21 8.50 16.01 -18.75
C GLY A 21 9.15 17.23 -19.43
N CYS A 22 8.45 18.34 -19.54
CA CYS A 22 9.00 19.60 -20.07
C CYS A 22 10.17 20.10 -19.22
N LEU A 23 10.02 20.09 -17.89
CA LEU A 23 11.05 20.47 -16.92
C LEU A 23 12.32 19.63 -17.03
N LEU A 24 12.17 18.32 -17.20
CA LEU A 24 13.32 17.43 -17.40
C LEU A 24 14.02 17.71 -18.74
N ASN A 25 13.25 17.98 -19.80
CA ASN A 25 13.81 18.34 -21.11
C ASN A 25 14.56 19.68 -21.08
N GLU A 26 14.07 20.68 -20.36
CA GLU A 26 14.74 21.98 -20.16
C GLU A 26 16.11 21.80 -19.50
N ASN A 27 16.23 20.83 -18.58
CA ASN A 27 17.48 20.47 -17.91
C ASN A 27 18.31 19.42 -18.67
N LYS A 28 18.01 19.18 -19.95
CA LYS A 28 18.70 18.24 -20.85
C LYS A 28 18.65 16.77 -20.38
N ILE A 29 17.60 16.39 -19.64
CA ILE A 29 17.32 15.00 -19.27
C ILE A 29 16.30 14.45 -20.25
N GLU A 30 16.72 13.44 -21.01
CA GLU A 30 15.84 12.72 -21.93
C GLU A 30 14.80 11.93 -21.13
N ASN A 31 13.52 12.22 -21.38
CA ASN A 31 12.40 11.58 -20.70
C ASN A 31 11.38 10.99 -21.69
N LEU A 32 10.66 9.98 -21.23
CA LEU A 32 9.57 9.34 -21.94
C LEU A 32 8.33 9.35 -21.06
N LEU A 33 7.24 9.90 -21.58
CA LEU A 33 5.94 9.87 -20.93
C LEU A 33 5.17 8.65 -21.43
N GLU A 34 4.81 7.76 -20.52
CA GLU A 34 4.00 6.59 -20.81
C GLU A 34 2.71 6.60 -20.00
N ASN A 35 1.59 6.36 -20.68
CA ASN A 35 0.32 6.12 -20.05
C ASN A 35 0.23 4.64 -19.62
N ILE A 36 0.19 4.38 -18.32
CA ILE A 36 0.03 3.04 -17.72
C ILE A 36 -1.39 2.89 -17.13
N SER A 37 -2.36 3.64 -17.63
CA SER A 37 -3.75 3.52 -17.20
C SER A 37 -4.23 2.10 -17.39
N ILE A 38 -4.75 1.52 -16.32
CA ILE A 38 -5.20 0.14 -16.35
C ILE A 38 -6.62 0.14 -16.90
N ASN A 39 -6.78 -0.14 -18.20
CA ASN A 39 -8.07 -0.33 -18.84
C ASN A 39 -8.70 -1.67 -18.42
N PHE A 40 -9.24 -1.74 -17.20
CA PHE A 40 -10.20 -2.79 -16.86
C PHE A 40 -11.60 -2.30 -17.25
N ASP A 41 -12.14 -2.92 -18.30
CA ASP A 41 -13.51 -2.78 -18.81
C ASP A 41 -13.89 -1.46 -19.53
N PRO A 42 -14.45 -1.51 -20.77
CA PRO A 42 -14.97 -0.34 -21.50
C PRO A 42 -16.06 0.44 -20.74
N ILE A 43 -16.70 -0.19 -19.76
CA ILE A 43 -17.80 0.37 -18.95
C ILE A 43 -17.26 1.31 -17.86
N LEU A 44 -16.02 1.11 -17.41
CA LEU A 44 -15.32 1.95 -16.42
C LEU A 44 -14.47 3.06 -17.06
N SER A 45 -14.32 3.07 -18.39
CA SER A 45 -13.45 4.00 -19.13
C SER A 45 -13.88 5.48 -19.07
N ASN A 46 -15.05 5.79 -18.50
CA ASN A 46 -15.52 7.16 -18.34
C ASN A 46 -15.23 7.76 -16.96
N ASN A 47 -14.54 7.03 -16.08
CA ASN A 47 -14.23 7.47 -14.73
C ASN A 47 -12.75 7.87 -14.65
N GLU A 48 -12.43 8.98 -13.98
CA GLU A 48 -11.05 9.45 -13.74
C GLU A 48 -10.26 8.53 -12.79
N PHE A 49 -10.94 7.57 -12.16
CA PHE A 49 -10.33 6.54 -11.32
C PHE A 49 -9.63 5.49 -12.17
N GLY A 50 -8.29 5.52 -12.20
CA GLY A 50 -7.45 4.53 -12.89
C GLY A 50 -6.55 5.11 -13.98
N LYS A 51 -6.57 6.42 -14.20
CA LYS A 51 -5.61 7.09 -15.09
C LYS A 51 -4.27 7.23 -14.39
N GLU A 52 -3.28 6.47 -14.83
CA GLU A 52 -1.89 6.56 -14.35
C GLU A 52 -0.98 6.91 -15.51
N TYR A 53 -0.23 8.00 -15.37
CA TYR A 53 0.81 8.43 -16.29
C TYR A 53 2.15 8.30 -15.58
N CYS A 54 3.19 7.88 -16.28
CA CYS A 54 4.53 7.81 -15.72
C CYS A 54 5.53 8.55 -16.59
N VAL A 55 6.52 9.14 -15.94
CA VAL A 55 7.67 9.75 -16.61
C VAL A 55 8.87 8.85 -16.36
N LYS A 56 9.47 8.37 -17.44
CA LYS A 56 10.67 7.52 -17.43
C LYS A 56 11.88 8.34 -17.83
N ILE A 57 13.02 8.06 -17.22
CA ILE A 57 14.31 8.69 -17.54
C ILE A 57 15.39 7.62 -17.71
N LYS A 58 16.50 7.99 -18.34
CA LYS A 58 17.68 7.14 -18.39
C LYS A 58 18.23 6.91 -16.98
N LYS A 59 18.56 5.65 -16.66
CA LYS A 59 19.17 5.28 -15.37
C LYS A 59 20.42 6.11 -15.00
N ILE A 60 21.20 6.51 -16.01
CA ILE A 60 22.42 7.33 -15.84
C ILE A 60 22.11 8.73 -15.34
N ASP A 61 20.93 9.25 -15.70
CA ASP A 61 20.51 10.61 -15.33
C ASP A 61 19.60 10.61 -14.09
N PHE A 62 19.44 9.48 -13.41
CA PHE A 62 18.62 9.38 -12.19
C PHE A 62 19.17 10.22 -11.04
N GLU A 63 20.48 10.20 -10.80
CA GLU A 63 21.11 11.06 -9.79
C GLU A 63 21.00 12.54 -10.17
N LYS A 64 21.20 12.88 -11.45
CA LYS A 64 21.03 14.25 -11.93
C LYS A 64 19.59 14.72 -11.84
N ALA A 65 18.62 13.88 -12.19
CA ALA A 65 17.20 14.17 -12.09
C ALA A 65 16.79 14.36 -10.62
N ASN A 66 17.32 13.56 -9.69
CA ASN A 66 17.11 13.78 -8.25
C ASN A 66 17.80 15.04 -7.74
N VAL A 67 19.01 15.36 -8.22
CA VAL A 67 19.71 16.58 -7.84
C VAL A 67 18.96 17.80 -8.39
N ILE A 68 18.55 17.80 -9.66
CA ILE A 68 17.73 18.84 -10.28
C ILE A 68 16.37 18.94 -9.60
N LEU A 69 15.72 17.83 -9.25
CA LEU A 69 14.52 17.86 -8.43
C LEU A 69 14.79 18.41 -7.04
N SER A 70 15.94 18.12 -6.43
CA SER A 70 16.29 18.62 -5.10
C SER A 70 16.76 20.07 -5.13
N GLU A 71 17.35 20.54 -6.24
CA GLU A 71 17.87 21.89 -6.46
C GLU A 71 16.76 22.80 -6.92
N LYS A 72 15.87 22.30 -7.79
CA LYS A 72 14.56 22.90 -8.04
C LYS A 72 13.82 22.88 -6.72
N ALA A 73 13.50 21.75 -6.09
CA ALA A 73 12.85 21.75 -4.78
C ALA A 73 13.56 22.63 -3.74
N LYS A 74 14.88 22.88 -3.76
CA LYS A 74 15.55 23.85 -2.87
C LYS A 74 15.38 25.32 -3.31
N ALA A 75 15.49 25.63 -4.60
CA ALA A 75 15.26 26.96 -5.17
C ALA A 75 13.77 27.32 -5.09
N GLU A 76 12.95 26.38 -5.50
CA GLU A 76 11.53 26.18 -5.25
C GLU A 76 11.27 25.76 -3.77
N ILE A 77 12.16 25.74 -2.78
CA ILE A 77 11.76 25.71 -1.33
C ILE A 77 11.77 27.15 -0.80
N ASN A 78 12.60 27.99 -1.43
CA ASN A 78 12.51 29.43 -1.27
C ASN A 78 11.40 30.04 -2.16
N GLU A 79 10.90 29.31 -3.18
CA GLU A 79 9.82 29.74 -4.10
C GLU A 79 8.57 28.82 -4.21
N ILE A 80 8.57 27.54 -3.80
CA ILE A 80 7.34 26.73 -3.64
C ILE A 80 6.72 27.15 -2.33
N GLN A 81 5.75 28.03 -2.54
CA GLN A 81 4.42 28.07 -1.95
C GLN A 81 4.10 27.03 -0.87
N ASP A 82 3.28 27.50 0.05
CA ASP A 82 2.46 26.77 1.02
C ASP A 82 1.59 25.59 0.46
N ASP A 83 1.89 25.07 -0.74
CA ASP A 83 1.06 24.15 -1.54
C ASP A 83 1.52 22.68 -1.51
N TYR A 84 2.69 22.35 -0.93
CA TYR A 84 2.99 20.93 -0.65
C TYR A 84 2.09 20.47 0.49
N TYR A 85 1.33 19.40 0.27
CA TYR A 85 0.20 19.05 1.12
C TYR A 85 0.55 18.84 2.61
N LEU A 86 1.77 18.45 2.99
CA LEU A 86 2.18 18.41 4.42
C LEU A 86 2.30 19.81 5.06
N PHE A 87 2.46 20.88 4.29
CA PHE A 87 2.51 22.24 4.85
C PHE A 87 1.10 22.72 5.25
N SER A 88 0.05 22.24 4.58
CA SER A 88 -1.34 22.50 4.98
C SER A 88 -1.81 21.62 6.14
N PHE A 89 -1.02 20.63 6.54
CA PHE A 89 -1.32 19.79 7.70
C PHE A 89 -1.14 20.60 8.99
N SER A 90 -2.07 20.42 9.91
CA SER A 90 -1.98 20.83 11.30
C SER A 90 -0.90 20.04 12.05
N ASP A 91 -0.51 20.51 13.23
CA ASP A 91 0.50 19.81 14.02
C ASP A 91 0.01 18.43 14.45
N GLU A 92 -1.29 18.27 14.70
CA GLU A 92 -1.94 16.98 14.97
C GLU A 92 -1.84 16.03 13.77
N GLU A 93 -2.06 16.52 12.55
CA GLU A 93 -1.93 15.72 11.33
C GLU A 93 -0.47 15.33 11.05
N LEU A 94 0.49 16.22 11.32
CA LEU A 94 1.92 15.90 11.20
C LEU A 94 2.37 14.88 12.25
N ILE A 95 1.82 14.96 13.47
CA ILE A 95 2.01 13.92 14.49
C ILE A 95 1.47 12.59 13.92
N ASP A 96 0.26 12.57 13.37
CA ASP A 96 -0.37 11.40 12.74
C ASP A 96 0.49 10.77 11.63
N VAL A 97 1.15 11.57 10.79
CA VAL A 97 2.11 11.10 9.76
C VAL A 97 3.27 10.33 10.39
N ILE A 98 3.78 10.83 11.51
CA ILE A 98 4.86 10.19 12.26
C ILE A 98 4.36 8.94 12.98
N GLU A 99 3.16 8.99 13.57
CA GLU A 99 2.57 7.86 14.28
C GLU A 99 2.32 6.68 13.34
N LYS A 100 1.80 6.97 12.15
CA LYS A 100 1.47 6.00 11.11
C LYS A 100 2.56 5.91 10.07
N SER A 101 3.82 6.04 10.46
CA SER A 101 4.98 5.97 9.55
C SER A 101 5.06 4.70 8.68
N ASP A 102 4.27 3.67 8.97
CA ASP A 102 4.07 2.47 8.14
C ASP A 102 3.12 2.67 6.96
N GLU A 103 2.24 3.67 7.01
CA GLU A 103 1.27 4.06 5.98
C GLU A 103 1.80 5.18 5.07
N TRP A 104 2.82 5.92 5.53
CA TRP A 104 3.41 7.06 4.82
C TRP A 104 4.75 6.71 4.17
N ASN A 105 5.15 7.49 3.17
CA ASN A 105 6.47 7.32 2.58
C ASN A 105 7.54 7.93 3.50
N LYS A 106 8.80 7.48 3.38
CA LYS A 106 9.89 7.96 4.25
C LYS A 106 10.15 9.47 4.13
N PHE A 107 9.95 10.05 2.94
CA PHE A 107 10.14 11.47 2.72
C PHE A 107 9.09 12.30 3.48
N ASP A 108 7.82 11.88 3.46
CA ASP A 108 6.74 12.55 4.19
C ASP A 108 7.00 12.53 5.70
N VAL A 109 7.46 11.39 6.24
CA VAL A 109 7.79 11.26 7.66
C VAL A 109 8.94 12.19 8.07
N GLU A 110 10.00 12.25 7.28
CA GLU A 110 11.14 13.16 7.53
C GLU A 110 10.73 14.63 7.40
N LEU A 111 9.86 14.96 6.43
CA LEU A 111 9.33 16.30 6.26
C LEU A 111 8.42 16.68 7.43
N ALA A 112 7.58 15.77 7.92
CA ALA A 112 6.73 16.01 9.09
C ALA A 112 7.56 16.28 10.35
N HIS A 113 8.66 15.54 10.56
CA HIS A 113 9.62 15.83 11.64
C HIS A 113 10.20 17.23 11.54
N LYS A 114 10.61 17.63 10.32
CA LYS A 114 11.19 18.94 10.08
C LYS A 114 10.17 20.07 10.31
N LEU A 115 8.95 19.92 9.82
CA LEU A 115 7.87 20.91 9.96
C LEU A 115 7.47 21.11 11.43
N LEU A 116 7.32 20.03 12.18
CA LEU A 116 7.00 20.11 13.61
C LEU A 116 8.12 20.80 14.42
N LYS A 117 9.39 20.54 14.06
CA LYS A 117 10.54 21.22 14.66
C LYS A 117 10.55 22.71 14.34
N GLU A 118 10.24 23.11 13.11
CA GLU A 118 10.14 24.51 12.69
C GLU A 118 8.97 25.24 13.40
N ARG A 119 7.87 24.53 13.70
CA ARG A 119 6.70 25.05 14.42
C ARG A 119 6.84 25.06 15.95
N GLY A 120 7.96 24.61 16.48
CA GLY A 120 8.23 24.57 17.92
C GLY A 120 7.58 23.41 18.67
N ASN A 121 6.97 22.46 17.94
CA ASN A 121 6.35 21.25 18.47
C ASN A 121 7.27 20.04 18.23
N GLU A 122 8.51 20.13 18.71
CA GLU A 122 9.51 19.08 18.52
C GLU A 122 9.09 17.79 19.26
N ILE A 123 8.78 16.74 18.50
CA ILE A 123 8.62 15.39 19.04
C ILE A 123 10.02 14.81 19.23
N THR A 124 10.31 14.36 20.45
CA THR A 124 11.61 13.75 20.76
C THR A 124 11.68 12.33 20.18
N ASP A 125 12.87 11.88 19.79
CA ASP A 125 13.13 10.48 19.37
C ASP A 125 12.61 9.42 20.35
N GLU A 126 12.58 9.75 21.64
CA GLU A 126 12.02 8.90 22.69
C GLU A 126 10.50 8.71 22.53
N GLN A 127 9.76 9.80 22.27
CA GLN A 127 8.31 9.77 22.04
C GLN A 127 7.97 9.00 20.76
N ILE A 128 8.75 9.20 19.69
CA ILE A 128 8.59 8.47 18.42
C ILE A 128 8.75 6.96 18.64
N ASN A 129 9.72 6.56 19.46
CA ASN A 129 9.94 5.16 19.79
C ASN A 129 8.81 4.57 20.65
N GLU A 130 8.22 5.34 21.57
CA GLU A 130 7.05 4.92 22.32
C GLU A 130 5.82 4.74 21.42
N ILE A 131 5.56 5.70 20.54
CA ILE A 131 4.48 5.65 19.54
C ILE A 131 4.64 4.41 18.66
N LYS A 132 5.84 4.15 18.12
CA LYS A 132 6.12 2.95 17.31
C LYS A 132 5.88 1.65 18.10
N LYS A 133 6.25 1.60 19.39
CA LYS A 133 5.99 0.43 20.24
C LYS A 133 4.48 0.22 20.45
N GLN A 134 3.74 1.28 20.76
CA GLN A 134 2.29 1.20 20.95
C GLN A 134 1.59 0.76 19.66
N ARG A 135 2.02 1.29 18.51
CA ARG A 135 1.51 0.90 17.19
C ARG A 135 1.75 -0.56 16.88
N ILE A 136 2.92 -1.11 17.21
CA ILE A 136 3.19 -2.55 17.08
C ILE A 136 2.23 -3.37 17.95
N VAL A 137 1.97 -2.94 19.19
CA VAL A 137 1.03 -3.64 20.08
C VAL A 137 -0.40 -3.60 19.53
N GLU A 138 -0.83 -2.46 19.00
CA GLU A 138 -2.14 -2.29 18.39
C GLU A 138 -2.29 -3.14 17.13
N LEU A 139 -1.36 -3.05 16.18
CA LEU A 139 -1.34 -3.85 14.95
C LEU A 139 -1.18 -5.34 15.22
N SER A 140 -0.67 -5.72 16.40
CA SER A 140 -0.55 -7.11 16.82
C SER A 140 -1.88 -7.75 17.24
N LYS A 141 -2.94 -6.97 17.47
CA LYS A 141 -4.25 -7.50 17.83
C LYS A 141 -4.83 -8.34 16.68
N PRO A 142 -5.54 -9.44 16.99
CA PRO A 142 -6.26 -10.20 15.96
C PRO A 142 -7.26 -9.32 15.22
N GLU A 143 -7.47 -9.61 13.94
CA GLU A 143 -8.55 -8.99 13.16
C GLU A 143 -9.92 -9.36 13.78
N GLU A 144 -10.88 -8.44 13.68
CA GLU A 144 -12.26 -8.63 14.12
C GLU A 144 -13.18 -8.83 12.91
N GLY A 145 -14.41 -9.34 13.14
CA GLY A 145 -15.42 -9.47 12.09
C GLY A 145 -15.37 -10.75 11.25
N GLN A 146 -14.45 -11.69 11.50
CA GLN A 146 -14.40 -12.97 10.78
C GLN A 146 -15.63 -13.88 10.99
N ASN A 147 -16.54 -13.58 11.93
CA ASN A 147 -17.74 -14.40 12.17
C ASN A 147 -18.57 -14.62 10.89
N ILE A 148 -18.69 -13.61 10.04
CA ILE A 148 -19.42 -13.71 8.76
C ILE A 148 -18.68 -14.64 7.79
N TYR A 149 -17.36 -14.49 7.68
CA TYR A 149 -16.52 -15.36 6.84
C TYR A 149 -16.54 -16.82 7.31
N ILE A 150 -16.58 -17.05 8.63
CA ILE A 150 -16.70 -18.38 9.22
C ILE A 150 -18.05 -19.01 8.84
N ILE A 151 -19.16 -18.28 8.95
CA ILE A 151 -20.50 -18.75 8.55
C ILE A 151 -20.54 -19.11 7.05
N ILE A 152 -20.06 -18.22 6.19
CA ILE A 152 -19.98 -18.45 4.74
C ILE A 152 -19.09 -19.67 4.46
N GLY A 153 -17.96 -19.80 5.15
CA GLY A 153 -17.06 -20.94 5.03
C GLY A 153 -17.75 -22.26 5.32
N TYR A 154 -18.56 -22.34 6.38
CA TYR A 154 -19.36 -23.54 6.68
C TYR A 154 -20.39 -23.86 5.61
N ILE A 155 -21.13 -22.85 5.11
CA ILE A 155 -22.12 -23.03 4.04
C ILE A 155 -21.44 -23.55 2.76
N CYS A 156 -20.34 -22.92 2.35
CA CYS A 156 -19.56 -23.31 1.18
C CYS A 156 -18.93 -24.71 1.32
N ALA A 157 -18.52 -25.09 2.54
CA ALA A 157 -17.99 -26.42 2.82
C ALA A 157 -19.03 -27.52 2.57
N ILE A 158 -20.31 -27.28 2.87
CA ILE A 158 -21.39 -28.26 2.66
C ILE A 158 -21.84 -28.32 1.19
N LEU A 159 -22.03 -27.16 0.56
CA LEU A 159 -22.65 -27.07 -0.78
C LEU A 159 -21.74 -27.51 -1.94
N GLY A 160 -20.42 -27.47 -1.75
CA GLY A 160 -19.48 -27.87 -2.79
C GLY A 160 -18.05 -28.14 -2.31
N GLY A 161 -17.76 -27.85 -1.04
CA GLY A 161 -16.53 -28.24 -0.36
C GLY A 161 -15.29 -27.42 -0.73
N LEU A 162 -15.05 -27.16 -2.02
CA LEU A 162 -13.83 -26.50 -2.50
C LEU A 162 -13.64 -25.07 -1.97
N LEU A 163 -14.69 -24.24 -2.07
CA LEU A 163 -14.66 -22.87 -1.52
C LEU A 163 -14.55 -22.87 0.00
N GLY A 164 -15.20 -23.83 0.67
CA GLY A 164 -15.06 -24.01 2.11
C GLY A 164 -13.62 -24.35 2.51
N VAL A 165 -12.96 -25.28 1.80
CA VAL A 165 -11.55 -25.63 2.04
C VAL A 165 -10.64 -24.41 1.88
N PHE A 166 -10.84 -23.60 0.85
CA PHE A 166 -10.07 -22.38 0.65
C PHE A 166 -10.24 -21.40 1.80
N ILE A 167 -11.48 -21.12 2.22
CA ILE A 167 -11.78 -20.21 3.33
C ILE A 167 -11.19 -20.75 4.65
N GLY A 168 -11.33 -22.05 4.91
CA GLY A 168 -10.78 -22.71 6.09
C GLY A 168 -9.25 -22.65 6.15
N TRP A 169 -8.58 -22.87 5.01
CA TRP A 169 -7.12 -22.74 4.91
C TRP A 169 -6.67 -21.29 5.11
N HIS A 170 -7.36 -20.33 4.49
CA HIS A 170 -7.08 -18.90 4.66
C HIS A 170 -7.16 -18.50 6.14
N LEU A 171 -8.29 -18.80 6.80
CA LEU A 171 -8.47 -18.55 8.23
C LEU A 171 -7.40 -19.20 9.10
N LEU A 172 -6.93 -20.40 8.76
CA LEU A 172 -5.95 -21.14 9.55
C LEU A 172 -4.51 -20.61 9.42
N THR A 173 -4.12 -20.17 8.22
CA THR A 173 -2.70 -19.93 7.88
C THR A 173 -2.35 -18.48 7.59
N TYR A 174 -3.34 -17.60 7.40
CA TYR A 174 -3.08 -16.22 7.05
C TYR A 174 -2.32 -15.50 8.17
N LYS A 175 -1.21 -14.88 7.76
CA LYS A 175 -0.32 -14.11 8.61
C LYS A 175 -0.17 -12.71 8.03
N LYS A 176 -0.32 -11.70 8.88
CA LYS A 176 0.00 -10.32 8.54
C LYS A 176 1.44 -10.01 8.91
N THR A 177 2.05 -9.10 8.15
CA THR A 177 3.41 -8.62 8.40
C THR A 177 3.31 -7.30 9.14
N LEU A 178 3.96 -7.21 10.31
CA LEU A 178 4.04 -6.00 11.10
C LEU A 178 5.10 -5.05 10.50
N PRO A 179 5.06 -3.73 10.80
CA PRO A 179 6.06 -2.76 10.35
C PRO A 179 7.50 -3.05 10.79
N ASN A 180 7.67 -3.91 11.81
CA ASN A 180 8.97 -4.42 12.28
C ASN A 180 9.47 -5.66 11.51
N GLY A 181 8.74 -6.12 10.49
CA GLY A 181 9.05 -7.31 9.68
C GLY A 181 8.59 -8.64 10.28
N ASN A 182 8.07 -8.66 11.51
CA ASN A 182 7.57 -9.89 12.13
C ASN A 182 6.24 -10.31 11.51
N ARG A 183 6.08 -11.62 11.27
CA ARG A 183 4.84 -12.20 10.75
C ARG A 183 4.05 -12.86 11.86
N ILE A 184 2.86 -12.36 12.13
CA ILE A 184 1.95 -12.89 13.15
C ILE A 184 0.66 -13.38 12.49
N TYR A 185 -0.04 -14.30 13.14
CA TYR A 185 -1.36 -14.72 12.65
C TYR A 185 -2.34 -13.55 12.71
N ALA A 186 -3.03 -13.31 11.60
CA ALA A 186 -4.01 -12.24 11.52
C ALA A 186 -5.27 -12.58 12.35
N TYR A 187 -5.67 -13.84 12.35
CA TYR A 187 -6.86 -14.33 13.04
C TYR A 187 -6.57 -14.88 14.43
N SER A 188 -7.55 -14.78 15.32
CA SER A 188 -7.43 -15.29 16.69
C SER A 188 -7.22 -16.81 16.70
N GLU A 189 -6.76 -17.36 17.82
CA GLU A 189 -6.67 -18.81 17.99
C GLU A 189 -8.02 -19.51 17.81
N ASN A 190 -9.11 -18.89 18.26
CA ASN A 190 -10.43 -19.48 18.16
C ASN A 190 -10.89 -19.53 16.70
N ASP A 191 -10.64 -18.47 15.93
CA ASP A 191 -11.03 -18.40 14.52
C ASP A 191 -10.20 -19.34 13.66
N ARG A 192 -8.91 -19.48 13.96
CA ARG A 192 -8.05 -20.50 13.34
C ARG A 192 -8.56 -21.92 13.61
N LYS A 193 -9.05 -22.20 14.83
CA LYS A 193 -9.71 -23.47 15.15
C LYS A 193 -10.99 -23.67 14.33
N GLN A 194 -11.80 -22.63 14.11
CA GLN A 194 -12.96 -22.71 13.22
C GLN A 194 -12.55 -22.93 11.77
N GLY A 195 -11.52 -22.22 11.27
CA GLY A 195 -10.95 -22.42 9.95
C GLY A 195 -10.49 -23.86 9.71
N ASN A 196 -9.83 -24.47 10.70
CA ASN A 196 -9.44 -25.88 10.63
C ASN A 196 -10.66 -26.82 10.53
N ARG A 197 -11.75 -26.54 11.27
CA ARG A 197 -12.99 -27.33 11.19
C ARG A 197 -13.64 -27.19 9.81
N ILE A 198 -13.71 -25.97 9.28
CA ILE A 198 -14.24 -25.70 7.94
C ILE A 198 -13.42 -26.45 6.87
N LEU A 199 -12.09 -26.46 7.00
CA LEU A 199 -11.19 -27.17 6.11
C LEU A 199 -11.45 -28.68 6.12
N ILE A 200 -11.53 -29.30 7.31
CA ILE A 200 -11.83 -30.73 7.46
C ILE A 200 -13.21 -31.05 6.88
N LEU A 201 -14.23 -30.25 7.23
CA LEU A 201 -15.60 -30.46 6.76
C LEU A 201 -15.69 -30.34 5.23
N GLY A 202 -15.05 -29.32 4.65
CA GLY A 202 -14.99 -29.12 3.21
C GLY A 202 -14.32 -30.30 2.50
N GLY A 203 -13.22 -30.82 3.05
CA GLY A 203 -12.56 -32.02 2.53
C GLY A 203 -13.46 -33.26 2.54
N ILE A 204 -14.20 -33.48 3.63
CA ILE A 204 -15.18 -34.58 3.74
C ILE A 204 -16.27 -34.45 2.67
N PHE A 205 -16.87 -33.27 2.53
CA PHE A 205 -17.93 -33.06 1.54
C PHE A 205 -17.41 -33.17 0.10
N ILE A 206 -16.20 -32.72 -0.21
CA ILE A 206 -15.57 -32.96 -1.53
C ILE A 206 -15.55 -34.46 -1.83
N VAL A 207 -15.08 -35.28 -0.90
CA VAL A 207 -15.02 -36.74 -1.07
C VAL A 207 -16.42 -37.32 -1.27
N ILE A 208 -17.40 -36.91 -0.46
CA ILE A 208 -18.80 -37.36 -0.60
C ILE A 208 -19.36 -37.02 -1.98
N TRP A 209 -19.16 -35.79 -2.47
CA TRP A 209 -19.64 -35.34 -3.78
C TRP A 209 -18.97 -36.09 -4.93
N ILE A 210 -17.67 -36.36 -4.82
CA ILE A 210 -16.94 -37.18 -5.81
C ILE A 210 -17.50 -38.61 -5.83
N LEU A 211 -17.68 -39.23 -4.67
CA LEU A 211 -18.24 -40.59 -4.58
C LEU A 211 -19.67 -40.64 -5.14
N TYR A 212 -20.52 -39.67 -4.80
CA TYR A 212 -21.87 -39.55 -5.35
C TYR A 212 -21.87 -39.45 -6.88
N ARG A 213 -20.92 -38.69 -7.45
CA ARG A 213 -20.78 -38.53 -8.91
C ARG A 213 -20.26 -39.78 -9.61
N ILE A 214 -19.48 -40.63 -8.92
CA ILE A 214 -18.95 -41.87 -9.49
C ILE A 214 -19.98 -43.01 -9.39
N LEU A 215 -20.78 -43.04 -8.33
CA LEU A 215 -21.79 -44.08 -8.07
C LEU A 215 -23.11 -43.87 -8.82
N LYS A 216 -23.33 -42.68 -9.37
CA LYS A 216 -24.52 -42.31 -10.15
C LYS A 216 -24.16 -42.18 -11.63
#